data_AF-A0A2K9ASL9-F1
#
_entry.id   AF-A0A2K9ASL9-F1
#
_cell.length_a   1.000
_cell.length_b   1.000
_cell.length_c   1.000
_cell.angle_alpha   90.00
_cell.angle_beta   90.00
_cell.angle_gamma   90.00
#
_symmetry.space_group_name_H-M   'P 1'
#
loop_
_entity.id
_entity.type
_entity.pdbx_description
1 polymer ?
#
loop_
_entity_poly.entity_id
_entity_poly.type
_entity_poly.pdbx_seq_one_letter_code
_entity_poly.pdbx_strand_id
1 'polypeptide(L)'
;MNNCLKLCSWLGGVVLASSMAVQASPATQASKKQSHADELQGKVPFLTSTAQNLDLADSPIHPFINSALPNPPEEVYSGPLFQLRHDYPGQVPSGQTYPWKQVTNNGLITPQNSMAYVEALKAYVSDDMRKLLYSYDQWDPQSEPWWQSIWLGTEREPIHGFYVGSGFPAGTMPEQTLDLTTYVLTLYDETAAVTLGNIWGTTEEQAYKPNLTNPGAQYAEGSVIVKFAFVTPCGADWAPMEGTVAWPIYSTLNESNGSGNNPSISKCPNNGSNGTTADPTLTNVYLMQFDIIVKDSQAAPQTGWVFSTLIYDKNAPGNDAWDKMIPLGATWGGDPDIINTASTALTPPVTVNTNLKQNWINPQAPAYATATLGWDGRLSGPNDGAVVTPAWAGSHYYPKGLASAGCLGCHSNAQYPQKSFLLPSTTYPPQVTNAPGSSTKQALVLHEPGSTGWMKWFQSRSGTEPMDPGDGRVGLDYDMVTAFKAIPMWQAALEAIQKENAAKPSLKRK
;
A
#
# COMPACT_ATOMS: atom_id res chain seq x y z
N MET A 1 -23.32 23.07 64.65
CA MET A 1 -24.53 23.67 65.26
C MET A 1 -25.39 24.23 64.15
N ASN A 2 -26.72 24.08 64.25
CA ASN A 2 -27.76 24.39 63.25
C ASN A 2 -27.63 23.55 61.96
N ASN A 3 -28.58 22.69 61.53
CA ASN A 3 -30.06 22.78 61.35
C ASN A 3 -30.44 23.56 60.08
N CYS A 4 -31.36 23.13 59.20
CA CYS A 4 -32.49 22.17 59.30
C CYS A 4 -32.57 21.24 58.05
N LEU A 5 -33.03 19.97 58.12
CA LEU A 5 -34.44 19.45 58.00
C LEU A 5 -35.16 19.84 56.68
N LYS A 6 -35.93 18.98 55.96
CA LYS A 6 -36.76 17.77 56.28
C LYS A 6 -36.79 16.77 55.06
N LEU A 7 -36.88 15.44 55.23
CA LEU A 7 -38.09 14.53 55.20
C LEU A 7 -39.02 14.70 53.98
N CYS A 8 -39.72 13.69 53.38
CA CYS A 8 -39.84 12.21 53.45
C CYS A 8 -40.65 11.75 52.18
N SER A 9 -41.00 10.50 51.81
CA SER A 9 -40.92 9.08 52.27
C SER A 9 -40.94 8.18 51.00
N TRP A 10 -40.61 6.87 50.91
CA TRP A 10 -40.86 5.61 51.67
C TRP A 10 -42.18 4.87 51.34
N LEU A 11 -42.11 3.51 51.31
CA LEU A 11 -43.06 2.51 50.77
C LEU A 11 -43.17 2.46 49.23
N GLY A 12 -43.28 1.30 48.54
CA GLY A 12 -43.14 -0.11 48.95
C GLY A 12 -44.38 -0.99 48.70
N GLY A 13 -44.30 -1.99 47.82
CA GLY A 13 -45.37 -3.00 47.62
C GLY A 13 -45.25 -3.83 46.33
N VAL A 14 -45.71 -5.09 46.35
CA VAL A 14 -45.77 -6.03 45.21
C VAL A 14 -47.22 -6.53 45.05
N VAL A 15 -47.70 -6.68 43.82
CA VAL A 15 -49.00 -7.31 43.47
C VAL A 15 -48.83 -8.20 42.23
N LEU A 16 -49.59 -9.30 42.15
CA LEU A 16 -49.49 -10.31 41.09
C LEU A 16 -50.37 -10.03 39.86
N ALA A 17 -49.84 -10.44 38.71
CA ALA A 17 -50.48 -11.11 37.56
C ALA A 17 -51.95 -10.80 37.17
N SER A 18 -52.12 -10.40 35.92
CA SER A 18 -53.13 -10.96 35.00
C SER A 18 -52.67 -10.78 33.55
N SER A 19 -53.12 -11.65 32.65
CA SER A 19 -52.59 -11.78 31.29
C SER A 19 -53.47 -11.13 30.21
N MET A 20 -52.83 -10.51 29.22
CA MET A 20 -53.24 -10.60 27.81
C MET A 20 -51.97 -10.70 26.94
N ALA A 21 -52.02 -11.51 25.89
CA ALA A 21 -50.88 -11.73 25.00
C ALA A 21 -50.95 -10.83 23.76
N VAL A 22 -49.81 -10.25 23.40
CA VAL A 22 -49.55 -9.71 22.06
C VAL A 22 -48.23 -10.34 21.59
N GLN A 23 -48.21 -10.84 20.35
CA GLN A 23 -47.03 -11.50 19.80
C GLN A 23 -45.94 -10.46 19.49
N ALA A 24 -44.75 -10.67 20.04
CA ALA A 24 -43.54 -9.96 19.64
C ALA A 24 -42.45 -11.00 19.32
N SER A 25 -42.09 -11.11 18.05
CA SER A 25 -40.97 -11.96 17.61
C SER A 25 -39.66 -11.36 18.12
N PRO A 26 -38.81 -12.11 18.84
CA PRO A 26 -37.49 -11.62 19.22
C PRO A 26 -36.58 -11.63 18.00
N ALA A 27 -36.43 -10.47 17.34
CA ALA A 27 -35.34 -10.24 16.41
C ALA A 27 -34.02 -10.20 17.21
N THR A 28 -33.35 -11.35 17.33
CA THR A 28 -32.02 -11.45 17.93
C THR A 28 -31.01 -10.71 17.06
N GLN A 29 -30.79 -9.43 17.37
CA GLN A 29 -29.63 -8.68 16.91
C GLN A 29 -28.36 -9.36 17.45
N ALA A 30 -27.76 -10.23 16.62
CA ALA A 30 -26.40 -10.67 16.84
C ALA A 30 -25.47 -9.46 16.65
N SER A 31 -24.87 -8.97 17.72
CA SER A 31 -23.89 -7.90 17.62
C SER A 31 -22.68 -8.38 16.83
N LYS A 32 -22.47 -7.81 15.62
CA LYS A 32 -21.21 -7.94 14.89
C LYS A 32 -20.10 -7.54 15.87
N LYS A 33 -19.20 -8.47 16.18
CA LYS A 33 -18.01 -8.17 16.99
C LYS A 33 -17.07 -7.39 16.08
N GLN A 34 -16.99 -6.08 16.28
CA GLN A 34 -16.09 -5.20 15.54
C GLN A 34 -14.66 -5.73 15.63
N SER A 35 -13.95 -5.77 14.51
CA SER A 35 -12.61 -6.33 14.43
C SER A 35 -11.56 -5.31 14.84
N HIS A 36 -10.39 -5.76 15.33
CA HIS A 36 -9.27 -4.86 15.61
C HIS A 36 -8.72 -4.16 14.35
N ALA A 37 -9.00 -4.64 13.13
CA ALA A 37 -8.67 -3.91 11.92
C ALA A 37 -9.57 -2.67 11.75
N ASP A 38 -10.87 -2.81 12.03
CA ASP A 38 -11.87 -1.74 11.99
C ASP A 38 -11.54 -0.60 12.98
N GLU A 39 -10.88 -0.93 14.10
CA GLU A 39 -10.41 0.06 15.07
C GLU A 39 -9.17 0.83 14.62
N LEU A 40 -8.35 0.27 13.72
CA LEU A 40 -7.12 0.87 13.22
C LEU A 40 -7.31 1.67 11.92
N GLN A 41 -8.48 1.53 11.29
CA GLN A 41 -8.85 2.17 10.04
C GLN A 41 -8.67 3.69 10.11
N GLY A 42 -8.01 4.27 9.09
CA GLY A 42 -7.74 5.71 8.99
C GLY A 42 -6.74 6.29 10.00
N LYS A 43 -6.16 5.47 10.89
CA LYS A 43 -5.27 5.91 11.99
C LYS A 43 -3.81 5.47 11.84
N VAL A 44 -3.50 4.69 10.80
CA VAL A 44 -2.15 4.29 10.40
C VAL A 44 -2.08 4.46 8.87
N PRO A 45 -1.00 5.01 8.28
CA PRO A 45 -1.00 5.41 6.86
C PRO A 45 -1.46 4.34 5.87
N PHE A 46 -1.15 3.07 6.13
CA PHE A 46 -1.48 1.91 5.29
C PHE A 46 -2.83 1.25 5.58
N LEU A 47 -3.57 1.73 6.58
CA LEU A 47 -4.86 1.16 7.02
C LEU A 47 -6.04 2.06 6.62
N THR A 48 -5.94 2.71 5.46
CA THR A 48 -7.09 3.28 4.75
C THR A 48 -7.99 2.16 4.24
N SER A 49 -9.28 2.21 4.53
CA SER A 49 -10.21 1.21 3.98
C SER A 49 -10.48 1.42 2.50
N THR A 50 -10.14 0.42 1.68
CA THR A 50 -10.90 0.07 0.47
C THR A 50 -11.98 -0.97 0.79
N ALA A 51 -11.77 -1.81 1.81
CA ALA A 51 -12.73 -2.83 2.26
C ALA A 51 -13.88 -2.28 3.14
N GLN A 52 -14.42 -1.10 2.82
CA GLN A 52 -15.55 -0.52 3.55
C GLN A 52 -16.89 -1.10 3.09
N ASN A 53 -17.43 -2.05 3.85
CA ASN A 53 -18.84 -2.50 3.86
C ASN A 53 -19.58 -2.59 2.49
N LEU A 54 -18.94 -3.13 1.45
CA LEU A 54 -19.69 -3.95 0.51
C LEU A 54 -20.26 -5.13 1.30
N ASP A 55 -21.58 -5.35 1.27
CA ASP A 55 -22.16 -6.54 1.90
C ASP A 55 -21.67 -7.78 1.14
N LEU A 56 -20.77 -8.53 1.77
CA LEU A 56 -20.06 -9.71 1.26
C LEU A 56 -20.98 -10.95 1.05
N ALA A 57 -22.23 -10.72 0.68
CA ALA A 57 -23.23 -11.73 0.36
C ALA A 57 -23.44 -11.91 -1.16
N ASP A 58 -23.35 -10.83 -1.95
CA ASP A 58 -23.78 -10.81 -3.35
C ASP A 58 -22.68 -10.49 -4.38
N SER A 59 -21.52 -9.96 -3.95
CA SER A 59 -20.36 -9.82 -4.86
C SER A 59 -19.75 -11.21 -5.13
N PRO A 60 -19.54 -11.61 -6.40
CA PRO A 60 -19.06 -12.95 -6.72
C PRO A 60 -17.65 -13.16 -6.17
N ILE A 61 -17.48 -14.13 -5.27
CA ILE A 61 -16.15 -14.53 -4.79
C ILE A 61 -15.42 -15.23 -5.94
N HIS A 62 -14.51 -14.52 -6.62
CA HIS A 62 -13.82 -15.00 -7.82
C HIS A 62 -12.44 -14.33 -8.00
N PRO A 63 -11.38 -15.06 -8.39
CA PRO A 63 -10.00 -14.56 -8.49
C PRO A 63 -9.78 -13.43 -9.49
N PHE A 64 -10.43 -13.49 -10.66
CA PHE A 64 -10.12 -12.66 -11.82
C PHE A 64 -11.09 -11.46 -11.96
N ILE A 65 -11.44 -10.81 -10.86
CA ILE A 65 -12.31 -9.61 -10.88
C ILE A 65 -11.49 -8.36 -11.20
N ASN A 66 -11.99 -7.54 -12.13
CA ASN A 66 -11.37 -6.27 -12.52
C ASN A 66 -11.52 -5.19 -11.42
N SER A 67 -12.71 -5.04 -10.83
CA SER A 67 -13.03 -3.95 -9.89
C SER A 67 -14.06 -4.36 -8.83
N ALA A 68 -14.00 -3.67 -7.68
CA ALA A 68 -14.92 -3.81 -6.54
C ALA A 68 -16.23 -3.05 -6.77
N LEU A 69 -16.23 -2.12 -7.72
CA LEU A 69 -17.31 -1.21 -8.05
C LEU A 69 -17.90 -1.61 -9.40
N PRO A 70 -19.20 -1.32 -9.66
CA PRO A 70 -19.72 -1.38 -11.02
C PRO A 70 -18.98 -0.37 -11.90
N ASN A 71 -18.92 -0.67 -13.21
CA ASN A 71 -18.44 0.28 -14.21
C ASN A 71 -19.24 1.59 -14.11
N PRO A 72 -18.62 2.76 -14.33
CA PRO A 72 -19.34 4.03 -14.40
C PRO A 72 -20.42 3.98 -15.50
N PRO A 73 -21.54 4.70 -15.34
CA PRO A 73 -22.49 4.91 -16.43
C PRO A 73 -21.81 5.55 -17.65
N GLU A 74 -22.25 5.22 -18.87
CA GLU A 74 -21.63 5.69 -20.11
C GLU A 74 -21.71 7.22 -20.25
N GLU A 75 -22.76 7.84 -19.71
CA GLU A 75 -22.94 9.29 -19.61
C GLU A 75 -22.04 9.97 -18.57
N VAL A 76 -21.41 9.20 -17.67
CA VAL A 76 -20.40 9.66 -16.72
C VAL A 76 -19.00 9.45 -17.29
N TYR A 77 -18.73 8.28 -17.87
CA TYR A 77 -17.45 7.93 -18.48
C TYR A 77 -17.61 6.87 -19.58
N SER A 78 -17.19 7.21 -20.80
CA SER A 78 -17.27 6.36 -22.00
C SER A 78 -15.90 5.97 -22.57
N GLY A 79 -14.83 6.10 -21.78
CA GLY A 79 -13.47 5.71 -22.17
C GLY A 79 -13.16 4.22 -21.94
N PRO A 80 -11.90 3.80 -22.14
CA PRO A 80 -11.46 2.44 -21.83
C PRO A 80 -11.62 2.12 -20.33
N LEU A 81 -11.93 0.86 -20.03
CA LEU A 81 -12.08 0.35 -18.66
C LEU A 81 -11.02 -0.71 -18.38
N PHE A 82 -10.64 -0.85 -17.11
CA PHE A 82 -9.58 -1.74 -16.67
C PHE A 82 -9.91 -3.20 -16.98
N GLN A 83 -8.96 -3.90 -17.60
CA GLN A 83 -9.00 -5.34 -17.81
C GLN A 83 -7.80 -5.99 -17.13
N LEU A 84 -8.07 -6.93 -16.22
CA LEU A 84 -7.05 -7.67 -15.49
C LEU A 84 -6.32 -8.65 -16.42
N ARG A 85 -5.01 -8.47 -16.59
CA ARG A 85 -4.16 -9.39 -17.33
C ARG A 85 -3.69 -10.55 -16.42
N HIS A 86 -4.16 -11.77 -16.72
CA HIS A 86 -3.88 -12.99 -15.94
C HIS A 86 -3.54 -14.23 -16.81
N ASP A 87 -3.25 -14.02 -18.09
CA ASP A 87 -2.72 -15.01 -19.05
C ASP A 87 -1.20 -15.17 -18.90
N TYR A 88 -0.75 -15.47 -17.67
CA TYR A 88 0.66 -15.42 -17.31
C TYR A 88 1.57 -16.30 -18.21
N PRO A 89 2.76 -15.80 -18.62
CA PRO A 89 3.67 -16.51 -19.49
C PRO A 89 4.26 -17.74 -18.79
N GLY A 90 4.29 -18.88 -19.50
CA GLY A 90 4.73 -20.17 -18.93
C GLY A 90 6.24 -20.35 -18.79
N GLN A 91 7.06 -19.40 -19.25
CA GLN A 91 8.53 -19.42 -19.17
C GLN A 91 9.11 -18.01 -19.28
N VAL A 92 10.31 -17.80 -18.75
CA VAL A 92 11.05 -16.53 -18.86
C VAL A 92 11.51 -16.31 -20.31
N PRO A 93 11.35 -15.10 -20.89
CA PRO A 93 11.81 -14.80 -22.24
C PRO A 93 13.33 -14.92 -22.38
N SER A 94 13.79 -15.54 -23.47
CA SER A 94 15.22 -15.76 -23.72
C SER A 94 15.87 -14.58 -24.46
N GLY A 95 17.12 -14.27 -24.10
CA GLY A 95 17.92 -13.26 -24.81
C GLY A 95 17.66 -11.81 -24.41
N GLN A 96 16.92 -11.55 -23.33
CA GLN A 96 16.71 -10.21 -22.77
C GLN A 96 18.04 -9.52 -22.43
N THR A 97 18.13 -8.22 -22.74
CA THR A 97 19.29 -7.37 -22.44
C THR A 97 18.93 -6.28 -21.45
N TYR A 98 19.55 -6.30 -20.28
CA TYR A 98 19.22 -5.41 -19.16
C TYR A 98 20.11 -4.14 -19.16
N PRO A 99 19.60 -2.94 -19.46
CA PRO A 99 20.43 -1.73 -19.58
C PRO A 99 21.08 -1.32 -18.26
N TRP A 100 20.42 -1.56 -17.12
CA TRP A 100 20.98 -1.29 -15.79
C TRP A 100 22.22 -2.13 -15.45
N LYS A 101 22.37 -3.32 -16.06
CA LYS A 101 23.59 -4.13 -15.92
C LYS A 101 24.75 -3.57 -16.76
N GLN A 102 24.49 -2.78 -17.80
CA GLN A 102 25.55 -2.14 -18.58
C GLN A 102 26.24 -1.04 -17.75
N VAL A 103 25.46 -0.21 -17.03
CA VAL A 103 26.01 0.90 -16.23
C VAL A 103 26.75 0.45 -14.96
N THR A 104 26.53 -0.78 -14.47
CA THR A 104 27.37 -1.40 -13.42
C THR A 104 28.54 -2.23 -13.97
N ASN A 105 28.66 -2.39 -15.30
CA ASN A 105 29.53 -3.39 -15.95
C ASN A 105 29.27 -4.83 -15.46
N ASN A 106 28.00 -5.18 -15.22
CA ASN A 106 27.53 -6.42 -14.60
C ASN A 106 28.19 -6.69 -13.23
N GLY A 107 28.41 -5.62 -12.46
CA GLY A 107 28.90 -5.65 -11.09
C GLY A 107 27.92 -5.03 -10.10
N LEU A 108 28.42 -4.78 -8.88
CA LEU A 108 27.64 -4.23 -7.77
C LEU A 108 27.04 -2.85 -8.08
N ILE A 109 25.83 -2.60 -7.56
CA ILE A 109 25.36 -1.22 -7.37
C ILE A 109 26.08 -0.60 -6.16
N THR A 110 26.43 0.68 -6.29
CA THR A 110 27.13 1.49 -5.29
C THR A 110 26.53 2.89 -5.25
N PRO A 111 26.74 3.70 -4.20
CA PRO A 111 26.26 5.08 -4.17
C PRO A 111 26.86 5.97 -5.28
N GLN A 112 27.91 5.52 -5.97
CA GLN A 112 28.55 6.23 -7.07
C GLN A 112 27.91 5.91 -8.44
N ASN A 113 27.36 4.71 -8.65
CA ASN A 113 26.67 4.34 -9.89
C ASN A 113 25.13 4.33 -9.78
N SER A 114 24.58 4.47 -8.57
CA SER A 114 23.13 4.42 -8.30
C SER A 114 22.30 5.36 -9.19
N MET A 115 22.73 6.61 -9.43
CA MET A 115 22.01 7.53 -10.32
C MET A 115 21.89 6.97 -11.74
N ALA A 116 22.99 6.46 -12.31
CA ALA A 116 22.99 5.86 -13.64
C ALA A 116 22.17 4.55 -13.69
N TYR A 117 22.14 3.79 -12.59
CA TYR A 117 21.30 2.60 -12.45
C TYR A 117 19.81 2.96 -12.52
N VAL A 118 19.35 3.94 -11.73
CA VAL A 118 17.94 4.36 -11.71
C VAL A 118 17.52 5.01 -13.03
N GLU A 119 18.38 5.79 -13.68
CA GLU A 119 18.10 6.33 -15.02
C GLU A 119 18.04 5.21 -16.09
N ALA A 120 18.86 4.16 -15.98
CA ALA A 120 18.77 2.99 -16.86
C ALA A 120 17.49 2.17 -16.62
N LEU A 121 16.98 2.12 -15.38
CA LEU A 121 15.66 1.55 -15.06
C LEU A 121 14.53 2.42 -15.64
N LYS A 122 14.59 3.74 -15.47
CA LYS A 122 13.64 4.68 -16.06
C LYS A 122 13.59 4.52 -17.58
N ALA A 123 14.75 4.47 -18.23
CA ALA A 123 14.86 4.29 -19.68
C ALA A 123 14.23 2.96 -20.14
N TYR A 124 14.47 1.85 -19.42
CA TYR A 124 13.90 0.54 -19.76
C TYR A 124 12.37 0.53 -19.83
N VAL A 125 11.70 1.19 -18.87
CA VAL A 125 10.23 1.21 -18.82
C VAL A 125 9.60 2.41 -19.58
N SER A 126 10.41 3.36 -20.08
CA SER A 126 9.90 4.68 -20.48
C SER A 126 8.85 4.63 -21.58
N ASP A 127 9.05 3.86 -22.64
CA ASP A 127 8.14 3.89 -23.80
C ASP A 127 6.75 3.33 -23.42
N ASP A 128 6.71 2.21 -22.69
CA ASP A 128 5.47 1.60 -22.21
C ASP A 128 4.76 2.50 -21.18
N MET A 129 5.48 3.03 -20.20
CA MET A 129 4.87 3.89 -19.17
C MET A 129 4.40 5.23 -19.75
N ARG A 130 5.08 5.76 -20.78
CA ARG A 130 4.61 6.92 -21.55
C ARG A 130 3.35 6.60 -22.35
N LYS A 131 3.31 5.45 -23.05
CA LYS A 131 2.11 4.99 -23.78
C LYS A 131 0.92 4.85 -22.83
N LEU A 132 1.12 4.19 -21.68
CA LEU A 132 0.13 4.06 -20.63
C LEU A 132 -0.39 5.43 -20.18
N LEU A 133 0.49 6.32 -19.70
CA LEU A 133 0.11 7.60 -19.09
C LEU A 133 -0.59 8.58 -20.06
N TYR A 134 -0.18 8.60 -21.32
CA TYR A 134 -0.59 9.62 -22.30
C TYR A 134 -1.47 9.12 -23.46
N SER A 135 -1.66 7.80 -23.59
CA SER A 135 -2.42 7.18 -24.68
C SER A 135 -3.17 5.93 -24.18
N TYR A 136 -3.83 6.05 -23.04
CA TYR A 136 -4.57 4.94 -22.41
C TYR A 136 -5.75 4.43 -23.28
N ASP A 137 -6.26 5.25 -24.20
CA ASP A 137 -7.19 4.86 -25.27
C ASP A 137 -6.59 3.87 -26.30
N GLN A 138 -5.26 3.72 -26.30
CA GLN A 138 -4.47 2.85 -27.17
C GLN A 138 -3.67 1.80 -26.38
N TRP A 139 -3.95 1.66 -25.09
CA TRP A 139 -3.40 0.62 -24.22
C TRP A 139 -4.31 -0.61 -24.30
N ASP A 140 -3.83 -1.70 -24.90
CA ASP A 140 -4.53 -3.00 -24.94
C ASP A 140 -3.84 -3.95 -23.94
N PRO A 141 -4.42 -4.21 -22.75
CA PRO A 141 -3.81 -5.07 -21.75
C PRO A 141 -3.44 -6.47 -22.24
N GLN A 142 -4.03 -6.99 -23.33
CA GLN A 142 -3.64 -8.30 -23.90
C GLN A 142 -2.37 -8.23 -24.77
N SER A 143 -1.99 -7.03 -25.22
CA SER A 143 -0.84 -6.79 -26.10
C SER A 143 0.39 -6.21 -25.38
N GLU A 144 0.22 -5.47 -24.28
CA GLU A 144 1.36 -4.85 -23.56
C GLU A 144 2.07 -5.85 -22.62
N PRO A 145 3.41 -5.79 -22.44
CA PRO A 145 4.19 -6.77 -21.67
C PRO A 145 4.08 -6.60 -20.14
N TRP A 146 2.90 -6.25 -19.62
CA TRP A 146 2.66 -5.88 -18.23
C TRP A 146 1.41 -6.57 -17.65
N TRP A 147 1.62 -7.39 -16.61
CA TRP A 147 0.59 -8.13 -15.89
C TRP A 147 0.27 -7.48 -14.53
N GLN A 148 -0.82 -7.92 -13.89
CA GLN A 148 -1.15 -7.54 -12.51
C GLN A 148 -1.38 -8.78 -11.64
N SER A 149 -1.24 -8.64 -10.33
CA SER A 149 -1.62 -9.70 -9.38
C SER A 149 -3.16 -9.83 -9.30
N ILE A 150 -3.66 -11.05 -9.19
CA ILE A 150 -5.09 -11.37 -9.04
C ILE A 150 -5.57 -11.13 -7.59
N TRP A 151 -6.82 -11.50 -7.28
CA TRP A 151 -7.48 -11.32 -5.97
C TRP A 151 -7.72 -9.87 -5.51
N LEU A 152 -6.94 -8.90 -5.98
CA LEU A 152 -7.10 -7.46 -5.75
C LEU A 152 -8.41 -6.86 -6.32
N GLY A 153 -9.23 -7.65 -7.02
CA GLY A 153 -10.50 -7.20 -7.57
C GLY A 153 -11.42 -6.55 -6.53
N THR A 154 -11.34 -6.92 -5.25
CA THR A 154 -12.15 -6.33 -4.17
C THR A 154 -11.63 -4.99 -3.62
N GLU A 155 -10.57 -4.41 -4.19
CA GLU A 155 -10.12 -3.05 -3.90
C GLU A 155 -10.02 -2.12 -5.13
N ARG A 156 -10.01 -2.68 -6.34
CA ARG A 156 -9.75 -1.92 -7.57
C ARG A 156 -10.94 -1.05 -7.98
N GLU A 157 -10.66 0.15 -8.48
CA GLU A 157 -11.60 0.97 -9.25
C GLU A 157 -11.62 0.57 -10.74
N PRO A 158 -12.71 0.81 -11.49
CA PRO A 158 -12.96 0.17 -12.78
C PRO A 158 -12.34 0.85 -14.00
N ILE A 159 -11.80 2.06 -13.91
CA ILE A 159 -11.28 2.77 -15.10
C ILE A 159 -9.86 2.32 -15.43
N HIS A 160 -8.92 2.43 -14.48
CA HIS A 160 -7.50 2.12 -14.67
C HIS A 160 -6.99 1.01 -13.74
N GLY A 161 -7.79 0.56 -12.77
CA GLY A 161 -7.44 -0.55 -11.86
C GLY A 161 -6.66 -0.13 -10.62
N PHE A 162 -6.71 1.16 -10.25
CA PHE A 162 -6.10 1.64 -9.00
C PHE A 162 -6.80 1.09 -7.75
N TYR A 163 -6.05 0.97 -6.66
CA TYR A 163 -6.57 0.78 -5.31
C TYR A 163 -5.93 1.82 -4.38
N VAL A 164 -6.53 2.04 -3.21
CA VAL A 164 -5.98 2.99 -2.24
C VAL A 164 -4.65 2.43 -1.70
N GLY A 165 -3.61 3.28 -1.74
CA GLY A 165 -2.27 2.95 -1.25
C GLY A 165 -2.10 3.35 0.21
N SER A 166 -2.26 4.63 0.52
CA SER A 166 -2.07 5.21 1.85
C SER A 166 -2.83 6.53 2.04
N GLY A 167 -3.02 6.95 3.29
CA GLY A 167 -3.59 8.23 3.67
C GLY A 167 -2.63 9.04 4.56
N PHE A 168 -2.49 10.33 4.30
CA PHE A 168 -1.57 11.22 5.01
C PHE A 168 -2.24 12.53 5.46
N PRO A 169 -2.14 12.91 6.75
CA PRO A 169 -2.73 14.15 7.23
C PRO A 169 -1.98 15.39 6.73
N ALA A 170 -2.67 16.53 6.69
CA ALA A 170 -2.12 17.84 6.32
C ALA A 170 -0.84 18.17 7.10
N GLY A 171 0.14 18.75 6.40
CA GLY A 171 1.45 19.07 6.97
C GLY A 171 2.38 17.87 7.20
N THR A 172 2.07 16.68 6.68
CA THR A 172 3.04 15.57 6.62
C THR A 172 4.18 15.91 5.64
N MET A 173 3.83 16.53 4.51
CA MET A 173 4.78 17.05 3.53
C MET A 173 4.83 18.59 3.55
N PRO A 174 5.95 19.22 3.15
CA PRO A 174 6.04 20.66 2.92
C PRO A 174 4.91 21.16 2.01
N GLU A 175 4.35 22.33 2.35
CA GLU A 175 3.29 23.02 1.61
C GLU A 175 1.95 22.26 1.48
N GLN A 176 1.85 21.03 2.02
CA GLN A 176 0.63 20.23 2.03
C GLN A 176 -0.38 20.80 3.03
N THR A 177 -1.43 21.48 2.55
CA THR A 177 -2.44 22.15 3.40
C THR A 177 -3.70 21.32 3.67
N LEU A 178 -3.93 20.24 2.91
CA LEU A 178 -5.05 19.31 3.05
C LEU A 178 -4.54 17.89 3.29
N ASP A 179 -5.37 17.05 3.92
CA ASP A 179 -5.14 15.61 3.97
C ASP A 179 -5.12 15.05 2.54
N LEU A 180 -4.32 14.02 2.26
CA LEU A 180 -4.28 13.38 0.94
C LEU A 180 -4.43 11.87 1.02
N THR A 181 -5.16 11.33 0.05
CA THR A 181 -5.19 9.89 -0.26
C THR A 181 -4.24 9.63 -1.42
N THR A 182 -3.53 8.51 -1.39
CA THR A 182 -2.80 7.99 -2.55
C THR A 182 -3.55 6.84 -3.20
N TYR A 183 -3.50 6.78 -4.52
CA TYR A 183 -4.02 5.69 -5.32
C TYR A 183 -2.87 5.06 -6.09
N VAL A 184 -2.72 3.73 -6.00
CA VAL A 184 -1.58 3.00 -6.54
C VAL A 184 -2.00 1.90 -7.52
N LEU A 185 -1.12 1.66 -8.50
CA LEU A 185 -1.25 0.59 -9.50
C LEU A 185 0.11 -0.10 -9.62
N THR A 186 0.15 -1.41 -9.34
CA THR A 186 1.35 -2.25 -9.50
C THR A 186 1.25 -3.08 -10.78
N LEU A 187 2.29 -3.02 -11.61
CA LEU A 187 2.46 -3.84 -12.80
C LEU A 187 3.73 -4.70 -12.69
N TYR A 188 3.71 -5.87 -13.33
CA TYR A 188 4.78 -6.87 -13.35
C TYR A 188 5.16 -7.12 -14.81
N ASP A 189 6.45 -7.05 -15.15
CA ASP A 189 6.93 -7.30 -16.52
C ASP A 189 6.76 -8.77 -16.95
N GLU A 190 7.01 -9.09 -18.22
CA GLU A 190 6.90 -10.45 -18.75
C GLU A 190 7.74 -11.46 -17.94
N THR A 191 8.94 -11.09 -17.46
CA THR A 191 9.78 -11.98 -16.64
C THR A 191 9.23 -12.17 -15.23
N ALA A 192 8.67 -11.13 -14.61
CA ALA A 192 8.01 -11.21 -13.32
C ALA A 192 6.65 -11.95 -13.38
N ALA A 193 5.92 -11.80 -14.49
CA ALA A 193 4.62 -12.42 -14.70
C ALA A 193 4.67 -13.96 -14.70
N VAL A 194 5.82 -14.56 -15.06
CA VAL A 194 6.06 -16.02 -14.93
C VAL A 194 5.88 -16.47 -13.47
N THR A 195 6.33 -15.67 -12.50
CA THR A 195 6.21 -16.01 -11.07
C THR A 195 4.80 -15.78 -10.55
N LEU A 196 4.07 -14.78 -11.04
CA LEU A 196 2.62 -14.70 -10.80
C LEU A 196 1.89 -15.94 -11.34
N GLY A 197 2.25 -16.41 -12.53
CA GLY A 197 1.75 -17.66 -13.11
C GLY A 197 2.13 -18.91 -12.31
N ASN A 198 3.34 -18.96 -11.76
CA ASN A 198 3.78 -20.05 -10.88
C ASN A 198 3.03 -20.09 -9.55
N ILE A 199 2.67 -18.93 -8.99
CA ILE A 199 1.91 -18.81 -7.74
C ILE A 199 0.42 -19.09 -7.96
N TRP A 200 -0.21 -18.40 -8.92
CA TRP A 200 -1.67 -18.36 -9.06
C TRP A 200 -2.22 -19.26 -10.18
N GLY A 201 -1.40 -19.63 -11.16
CA GLY A 201 -1.86 -20.26 -12.40
C GLY A 201 -2.72 -19.31 -13.26
N THR A 202 -3.28 -19.86 -14.34
CA THR A 202 -4.10 -19.11 -15.32
C THR A 202 -5.56 -19.58 -15.34
N THR A 203 -5.91 -20.57 -14.51
CA THR A 203 -7.28 -21.13 -14.39
C THR A 203 -7.84 -20.88 -13.00
N GLU A 204 -9.18 -20.82 -12.89
CA GLU A 204 -9.88 -20.60 -11.63
C GLU A 204 -9.51 -21.65 -10.56
N GLU A 205 -9.37 -22.93 -10.93
CA GLU A 205 -8.98 -24.00 -9.99
C GLU A 205 -7.60 -23.76 -9.37
N GLN A 206 -6.63 -23.29 -10.16
CA GLN A 206 -5.28 -22.97 -9.68
C GLN A 206 -5.30 -21.73 -8.79
N ALA A 207 -6.09 -20.71 -9.14
CA ALA A 207 -6.15 -19.45 -8.42
C ALA A 207 -6.75 -19.58 -7.00
N TYR A 208 -7.62 -20.57 -6.78
CA TYR A 208 -8.07 -20.96 -5.43
C TYR A 208 -7.05 -21.83 -4.66
N LYS A 209 -6.01 -22.37 -5.33
CA LYS A 209 -5.04 -23.33 -4.77
C LYS A 209 -3.58 -22.86 -5.01
N PRO A 210 -3.21 -21.64 -4.60
CA PRO A 210 -1.93 -21.04 -4.95
C PRO A 210 -0.71 -21.80 -4.41
N ASN A 211 0.33 -21.83 -5.23
CA ASN A 211 1.61 -22.49 -4.99
C ASN A 211 2.54 -21.61 -4.13
N LEU A 212 2.16 -21.42 -2.88
CA LEU A 212 2.92 -20.64 -1.89
C LEU A 212 4.08 -21.48 -1.32
N THR A 213 5.03 -21.84 -2.18
CA THR A 213 6.21 -22.68 -1.89
C THR A 213 7.51 -22.06 -2.40
N ASN A 214 8.66 -22.56 -1.95
CA ASN A 214 9.94 -22.32 -2.63
C ASN A 214 10.28 -23.53 -3.51
N PRO A 215 10.63 -23.35 -4.80
CA PRO A 215 10.86 -22.08 -5.50
C PRO A 215 9.61 -21.43 -6.14
N GLY A 216 8.40 -21.97 -5.96
CA GLY A 216 7.19 -21.51 -6.67
C GLY A 216 6.86 -20.01 -6.57
N ALA A 217 7.17 -19.37 -5.45
CA ALA A 217 6.95 -17.95 -5.20
C ALA A 217 8.20 -17.06 -5.33
N GLN A 218 9.20 -17.50 -6.12
CA GLN A 218 10.46 -16.77 -6.34
C GLN A 218 10.50 -16.13 -7.73
N TYR A 219 10.96 -14.89 -7.82
CA TYR A 219 11.10 -14.13 -9.06
C TYR A 219 12.40 -14.47 -9.79
N ALA A 220 12.32 -14.50 -11.12
CA ALA A 220 13.44 -14.81 -12.00
C ALA A 220 14.44 -13.63 -12.08
N GLU A 221 15.71 -13.94 -12.28
CA GLU A 221 16.77 -12.92 -12.47
C GLU A 221 16.43 -12.01 -13.67
N GLY A 222 16.26 -10.72 -13.39
CA GLY A 222 15.83 -9.70 -14.34
C GLY A 222 14.36 -9.31 -14.27
N SER A 223 13.52 -9.96 -13.44
CA SER A 223 12.14 -9.52 -13.16
C SER A 223 12.09 -8.04 -12.76
N VAL A 224 11.17 -7.29 -13.35
CA VAL A 224 10.89 -5.88 -13.07
C VAL A 224 9.45 -5.73 -12.60
N ILE A 225 9.28 -5.10 -11.43
CA ILE A 225 7.95 -4.77 -10.87
C ILE A 225 7.91 -3.27 -10.66
N VAL A 226 6.86 -2.62 -11.16
CA VAL A 226 6.69 -1.17 -11.08
C VAL A 226 5.44 -0.79 -10.29
N LYS A 227 5.46 0.39 -9.65
CA LYS A 227 4.30 0.92 -8.92
C LYS A 227 4.11 2.40 -9.20
N PHE A 228 3.01 2.77 -9.84
CA PHE A 228 2.52 4.15 -9.86
C PHE A 228 1.95 4.53 -8.49
N ALA A 229 2.18 5.76 -8.05
CA ALA A 229 1.40 6.38 -6.99
C ALA A 229 0.95 7.80 -7.39
N PHE A 230 -0.36 7.97 -7.49
CA PHE A 230 -1.05 9.23 -7.72
C PHE A 230 -1.64 9.74 -6.38
N VAL A 231 -1.88 11.04 -6.26
CA VAL A 231 -2.44 11.68 -5.06
C VAL A 231 -3.71 12.48 -5.40
N THR A 232 -4.60 12.72 -4.43
CA THR A 232 -5.81 13.53 -4.66
C THR A 232 -5.59 15.05 -4.81
N PRO A 233 -4.65 15.74 -4.12
CA PRO A 233 -4.43 17.17 -4.33
C PRO A 233 -3.68 17.47 -5.63
N CYS A 234 -4.30 18.31 -6.47
CA CYS A 234 -3.72 18.91 -7.66
C CYS A 234 -2.76 20.07 -7.33
N GLY A 235 -2.01 20.54 -8.34
CA GLY A 235 -1.11 21.70 -8.23
C GLY A 235 -1.71 23.01 -7.66
N ALA A 236 -3.03 23.19 -7.72
CA ALA A 236 -3.72 24.37 -7.17
C ALA A 236 -4.02 24.28 -5.66
N ASP A 237 -4.04 23.05 -5.11
CA ASP A 237 -4.15 22.77 -3.67
C ASP A 237 -2.76 22.56 -3.05
N TRP A 238 -1.85 21.91 -3.79
CA TRP A 238 -0.51 21.57 -3.35
C TRP A 238 0.51 21.78 -4.49
N ALA A 239 1.30 22.86 -4.37
CA ALA A 239 2.13 23.39 -5.45
C ALA A 239 3.13 22.41 -6.12
N PRO A 240 3.68 21.36 -5.47
CA PRO A 240 4.53 20.39 -6.14
C PRO A 240 3.85 19.62 -7.28
N MET A 241 2.52 19.42 -7.24
CA MET A 241 1.76 18.68 -8.26
C MET A 241 1.32 19.55 -9.47
N GLU A 242 1.91 20.74 -9.63
CA GLU A 242 1.63 21.64 -10.75
C GLU A 242 2.25 21.11 -12.05
N GLY A 243 1.39 20.68 -12.99
CA GLY A 243 1.82 20.23 -14.32
C GLY A 243 2.20 18.75 -14.40
N THR A 244 1.81 17.92 -13.43
CA THR A 244 1.95 16.45 -13.51
C THR A 244 0.79 15.80 -14.28
N VAL A 245 0.89 14.49 -14.58
CA VAL A 245 -0.20 13.72 -15.22
C VAL A 245 -1.41 13.68 -14.29
N ALA A 246 -2.59 13.97 -14.82
CA ALA A 246 -3.86 13.91 -14.10
C ALA A 246 -4.78 12.87 -14.76
N TRP A 247 -5.32 11.95 -13.96
CA TRP A 247 -6.12 10.82 -14.42
C TRP A 247 -7.45 10.70 -13.65
N PRO A 248 -8.58 10.41 -14.31
CA PRO A 248 -9.85 10.14 -13.64
C PRO A 248 -9.94 8.68 -13.16
N ILE A 249 -10.30 8.48 -11.88
CA ILE A 249 -10.70 7.19 -11.32
C ILE A 249 -12.18 7.23 -10.93
N TYR A 250 -12.87 6.09 -10.92
CA TYR A 250 -14.26 6.01 -10.46
C TYR A 250 -14.33 5.34 -9.08
N SER A 251 -14.38 6.15 -8.02
CA SER A 251 -14.15 5.69 -6.64
C SER A 251 -15.09 6.36 -5.64
N THR A 252 -15.33 5.70 -4.50
CA THR A 252 -16.03 6.30 -3.35
C THR A 252 -15.14 7.35 -2.66
N LEU A 253 -15.75 8.30 -1.97
CA LEU A 253 -15.05 9.37 -1.27
C LEU A 253 -14.31 8.81 -0.05
N ASN A 254 -13.00 8.66 -0.16
CA ASN A 254 -12.15 8.15 0.92
C ASN A 254 -12.08 9.13 2.11
N GLU A 255 -12.05 8.60 3.32
CA GLU A 255 -11.96 9.38 4.58
C GLU A 255 -10.71 10.28 4.65
N SER A 256 -9.62 9.91 3.97
CA SER A 256 -8.37 10.69 3.91
C SER A 256 -8.28 11.67 2.73
N ASN A 257 -9.30 11.75 1.85
CA ASN A 257 -9.26 12.64 0.69
C ASN A 257 -9.60 14.07 1.09
N GLY A 258 -8.62 14.82 1.60
CA GLY A 258 -8.82 16.19 2.08
C GLY A 258 -9.33 17.15 1.00
N SER A 259 -8.96 16.98 -0.28
CA SER A 259 -9.52 17.78 -1.38
C SER A 259 -11.01 17.51 -1.60
N GLY A 260 -11.44 16.25 -1.65
CA GLY A 260 -12.86 15.88 -1.78
C GLY A 260 -13.70 16.18 -0.54
N ASN A 261 -13.12 16.05 0.66
CA ASN A 261 -13.78 16.33 1.94
C ASN A 261 -13.83 17.83 2.29
N ASN A 262 -13.07 18.69 1.61
CA ASN A 262 -13.07 20.15 1.82
C ASN A 262 -13.30 20.93 0.51
N PRO A 263 -14.42 20.74 -0.21
CA PRO A 263 -14.66 21.30 -1.55
C PRO A 263 -14.83 22.83 -1.58
N SER A 264 -14.95 23.49 -0.42
CA SER A 264 -14.94 24.96 -0.29
C SER A 264 -13.52 25.55 -0.15
N ILE A 265 -12.51 24.69 0.04
CA ILE A 265 -11.09 25.06 0.16
C ILE A 265 -10.33 24.55 -1.08
N SER A 266 -10.63 23.32 -1.51
CA SER A 266 -10.05 22.69 -2.68
C SER A 266 -10.44 23.41 -3.98
N LYS A 267 -9.46 23.56 -4.87
CA LYS A 267 -9.59 24.16 -6.20
C LYS A 267 -9.48 23.10 -7.31
N CYS A 268 -9.37 21.83 -6.95
CA CYS A 268 -9.10 20.77 -7.90
C CYS A 268 -10.37 20.34 -8.65
N PRO A 269 -10.34 20.27 -10.00
CA PRO A 269 -11.47 19.76 -10.77
C PRO A 269 -11.67 18.28 -10.44
N ASN A 270 -12.94 17.87 -10.27
CA ASN A 270 -13.35 16.52 -9.88
C ASN A 270 -12.55 15.99 -8.66
N ASN A 271 -12.52 16.73 -7.55
CA ASN A 271 -11.81 16.31 -6.33
C ASN A 271 -12.46 15.13 -5.56
N GLY A 272 -13.58 14.59 -6.04
CA GLY A 272 -14.33 13.50 -5.43
C GLY A 272 -15.52 13.95 -4.55
N SER A 273 -15.74 15.25 -4.35
CA SER A 273 -16.80 15.77 -3.45
C SER A 273 -18.25 15.51 -3.88
N ASN A 274 -18.46 14.93 -5.06
CA ASN A 274 -19.79 14.56 -5.58
C ASN A 274 -20.19 13.12 -5.21
N GLY A 275 -19.26 12.34 -4.65
CA GLY A 275 -19.50 10.97 -4.16
C GLY A 275 -19.70 10.93 -2.65
N THR A 276 -19.94 9.73 -2.13
CA THR A 276 -19.99 9.44 -0.69
C THR A 276 -19.09 8.25 -0.38
N THR A 277 -19.03 7.81 0.88
CA THR A 277 -18.33 6.55 1.24
C THR A 277 -18.97 5.30 0.63
N ALA A 278 -20.21 5.39 0.13
CA ALA A 278 -20.94 4.31 -0.56
C ALA A 278 -21.15 4.58 -2.06
N ASP A 279 -21.30 5.84 -2.47
CA ASP A 279 -21.65 6.24 -3.84
C ASP A 279 -20.39 6.69 -4.61
N PRO A 280 -19.90 5.93 -5.60
CA PRO A 280 -18.70 6.29 -6.35
C PRO A 280 -18.92 7.44 -7.34
N THR A 281 -17.88 8.25 -7.51
CA THR A 281 -17.85 9.39 -8.45
C THR A 281 -16.52 9.46 -9.19
N LEU A 282 -16.47 10.24 -10.28
CA LEU A 282 -15.19 10.56 -10.92
C LEU A 282 -14.35 11.45 -10.02
N THR A 283 -13.16 10.97 -9.67
CA THR A 283 -12.15 11.69 -8.92
C THR A 283 -10.89 11.81 -9.78
N ASN A 284 -10.37 13.02 -9.98
CA ASN A 284 -9.08 13.23 -10.62
C ASN A 284 -7.96 13.04 -9.60
N VAL A 285 -6.95 12.24 -9.95
CA VAL A 285 -5.74 11.99 -9.16
C VAL A 285 -4.49 12.34 -9.98
N TYR A 286 -3.39 12.69 -9.31
CA TYR A 286 -2.23 13.38 -9.89
C TYR A 286 -0.93 12.62 -9.62
N LEU A 287 -0.14 12.31 -10.65
CA LEU A 287 1.07 11.47 -10.54
C LEU A 287 2.14 12.13 -9.66
N MET A 288 2.53 11.47 -8.57
CA MET A 288 3.54 11.97 -7.63
C MET A 288 4.84 11.15 -7.67
N GLN A 289 4.70 9.83 -7.76
CA GLN A 289 5.77 8.86 -7.51
C GLN A 289 5.63 7.66 -8.46
N PHE A 290 6.77 7.08 -8.84
CA PHE A 290 6.82 5.84 -9.60
C PHE A 290 8.00 4.98 -9.13
N ASP A 291 7.74 3.80 -8.56
CA ASP A 291 8.78 2.88 -8.10
C ASP A 291 9.12 1.83 -9.15
N ILE A 292 10.37 1.39 -9.13
CA ILE A 292 10.89 0.28 -9.93
C ILE A 292 11.71 -0.60 -9.00
N ILE A 293 11.30 -1.86 -8.83
CA ILE A 293 12.08 -2.87 -8.09
C ILE A 293 12.49 -3.96 -9.08
N VAL A 294 13.77 -4.37 -9.01
CA VAL A 294 14.36 -5.29 -9.98
C VAL A 294 15.14 -6.40 -9.31
N LYS A 295 14.89 -7.64 -9.76
CA LYS A 295 15.65 -8.82 -9.36
C LYS A 295 17.03 -8.80 -10.05
N ASP A 296 18.04 -8.29 -9.35
CA ASP A 296 19.42 -8.26 -9.83
C ASP A 296 20.39 -8.79 -8.77
N SER A 297 20.66 -10.10 -8.82
CA SER A 297 21.59 -10.75 -7.89
C SER A 297 23.06 -10.39 -8.13
N GLN A 298 23.41 -9.76 -9.27
CA GLN A 298 24.78 -9.31 -9.55
C GLN A 298 25.02 -7.91 -8.97
N ALA A 299 24.03 -7.03 -9.08
CA ALA A 299 24.05 -5.71 -8.45
C ALA A 299 23.90 -5.82 -6.92
N ALA A 300 22.99 -6.68 -6.44
CA ALA A 300 22.57 -6.76 -5.05
C ALA A 300 22.65 -8.19 -4.45
N PRO A 301 23.86 -8.78 -4.31
CA PRO A 301 24.04 -10.20 -4.00
C PRO A 301 23.57 -10.66 -2.60
N GLN A 302 23.23 -9.75 -1.69
CA GLN A 302 22.67 -10.11 -0.37
C GLN A 302 21.13 -10.19 -0.37
N THR A 303 20.45 -9.39 -1.18
CA THR A 303 18.97 -9.32 -1.23
C THR A 303 18.40 -10.04 -2.44
N GLY A 304 19.16 -10.09 -3.54
CA GLY A 304 18.68 -10.42 -4.88
C GLY A 304 17.94 -9.27 -5.56
N TRP A 305 17.79 -8.11 -4.91
CA TRP A 305 16.91 -7.02 -5.36
C TRP A 305 17.52 -5.63 -5.17
N VAL A 306 17.34 -4.78 -6.18
CA VAL A 306 17.49 -3.32 -6.07
C VAL A 306 16.10 -2.68 -6.07
N PHE A 307 15.83 -1.84 -5.08
CA PHE A 307 14.66 -0.99 -4.99
C PHE A 307 15.03 0.42 -5.46
N SER A 308 14.20 1.03 -6.30
CA SER A 308 14.41 2.39 -6.81
C SER A 308 13.10 3.17 -6.86
N THR A 309 13.16 4.48 -6.65
CA THR A 309 12.01 5.37 -6.71
C THR A 309 12.31 6.56 -7.62
N LEU A 310 11.39 6.86 -8.52
CA LEU A 310 11.29 8.14 -9.24
C LEU A 310 10.24 9.02 -8.55
N ILE A 311 10.46 10.34 -8.58
CA ILE A 311 9.54 11.32 -8.03
C ILE A 311 9.35 12.48 -9.00
N TYR A 312 8.13 13.03 -9.06
CA TYR A 312 7.85 14.21 -9.86
C TYR A 312 8.53 15.46 -9.30
N ASP A 313 9.30 16.18 -10.11
CA ASP A 313 9.67 17.56 -9.83
C ASP A 313 9.22 18.48 -10.96
N LYS A 314 8.24 19.36 -10.70
CA LYS A 314 7.77 20.35 -11.68
C LYS A 314 8.87 21.24 -12.24
N ASN A 315 9.96 21.43 -11.50
CA ASN A 315 11.11 22.26 -11.86
C ASN A 315 12.16 21.52 -12.70
N ALA A 316 12.09 20.19 -12.78
CA ALA A 316 13.00 19.40 -13.60
C ALA A 316 12.84 19.72 -15.10
N PRO A 317 13.92 19.60 -15.90
CA PRO A 317 13.84 19.75 -17.35
C PRO A 317 13.06 18.59 -17.97
N GLY A 318 12.28 18.87 -19.01
CA GLY A 318 11.46 17.88 -19.70
C GLY A 318 10.42 18.50 -20.61
N ASN A 319 9.93 17.72 -21.57
CA ASN A 319 8.82 18.11 -22.45
C ASN A 319 7.46 17.85 -21.78
N ASP A 320 7.40 16.86 -20.89
CA ASP A 320 6.21 16.38 -20.22
C ASP A 320 6.51 15.92 -18.78
N ALA A 321 5.51 15.38 -18.09
CA ALA A 321 5.63 14.99 -16.69
C ALA A 321 6.48 13.73 -16.43
N TRP A 322 6.69 12.86 -17.43
CA TRP A 322 7.50 11.66 -17.30
C TRP A 322 9.00 11.97 -17.40
N ASP A 323 9.38 12.90 -18.28
CA ASP A 323 10.75 13.47 -18.27
C ASP A 323 11.08 14.00 -16.86
N LYS A 324 10.10 14.67 -16.21
CA LYS A 324 10.18 15.23 -14.86
C LYS A 324 10.10 14.24 -13.70
N MET A 325 9.91 12.93 -13.96
CA MET A 325 10.06 11.88 -12.94
C MET A 325 11.54 11.62 -12.68
N ILE A 326 12.17 12.39 -11.79
CA ILE A 326 13.61 12.28 -11.49
C ILE A 326 13.89 11.19 -10.44
N PRO A 327 15.07 10.56 -10.40
CA PRO A 327 15.45 9.64 -9.33
C PRO A 327 15.34 10.30 -7.95
N LEU A 328 14.59 9.68 -7.03
CA LEU A 328 14.65 9.97 -5.59
C LEU A 328 15.80 9.21 -4.93
N GLY A 329 16.02 7.94 -5.33
CA GLY A 329 17.10 7.13 -4.78
C GLY A 329 17.02 5.65 -5.16
N ALA A 330 17.97 4.88 -4.61
CA ALA A 330 18.04 3.42 -4.71
C ALA A 330 18.47 2.79 -3.37
N THR A 331 18.01 1.57 -3.07
CA THR A 331 18.50 0.76 -1.94
C THR A 331 18.53 -0.73 -2.29
N TRP A 332 19.54 -1.43 -1.77
CA TRP A 332 19.87 -2.83 -2.12
C TRP A 332 20.42 -3.63 -0.92
N GLY A 333 20.17 -3.13 0.28
CA GLY A 333 20.53 -3.76 1.56
C GLY A 333 20.14 -2.86 2.74
N GLY A 334 20.10 -3.42 3.94
CA GLY A 334 19.64 -2.74 5.14
C GLY A 334 20.69 -1.90 5.88
N ASP A 335 21.98 -2.10 5.58
CA ASP A 335 23.11 -1.63 6.39
C ASP A 335 22.93 -1.99 7.90
N PRO A 336 22.87 -3.29 8.26
CA PRO A 336 22.45 -3.75 9.59
C PRO A 336 23.38 -3.32 10.74
N ASP A 337 24.66 -3.08 10.46
CA ASP A 337 25.65 -2.62 11.46
C ASP A 337 25.53 -1.10 11.76
N ILE A 338 24.71 -0.37 11.00
CA ILE A 338 24.54 1.09 11.13
C ILE A 338 23.29 1.39 11.96
N ILE A 339 23.53 1.59 13.26
CA ILE A 339 22.51 1.96 14.25
C ILE A 339 22.66 3.43 14.64
N ASN A 340 21.69 4.26 14.27
CA ASN A 340 21.64 5.68 14.65
C ASN A 340 20.34 6.03 15.40
N THR A 341 20.46 6.40 16.67
CA THR A 341 19.33 6.81 17.52
C THR A 341 19.30 8.32 17.79
N ALA A 342 20.12 9.12 17.07
CA ALA A 342 20.05 10.57 17.13
C ALA A 342 18.72 11.08 16.57
N SER A 343 18.22 12.21 17.10
CA SER A 343 16.93 12.80 16.67
C SER A 343 16.86 13.06 15.16
N THR A 344 18.00 13.38 14.52
CA THR A 344 18.13 13.59 13.06
C THR A 344 17.90 12.33 12.22
N ALA A 345 17.97 11.13 12.80
CA ALA A 345 17.64 9.87 12.14
C ALA A 345 16.21 9.37 12.41
N LEU A 346 15.59 9.88 13.48
CA LEU A 346 14.29 9.42 14.00
C LEU A 346 13.12 10.37 13.65
N THR A 347 13.35 11.68 13.75
CA THR A 347 12.28 12.69 13.61
C THR A 347 12.24 13.19 12.17
N PRO A 348 11.11 13.10 11.46
CA PRO A 348 10.98 13.65 10.11
C PRO A 348 11.00 15.19 10.11
N PRO A 349 11.56 15.85 9.07
CA PRO A 349 12.37 15.27 8.00
C PRO A 349 13.74 14.81 8.52
N VAL A 350 14.14 13.58 8.16
CA VAL A 350 15.42 12.99 8.62
C VAL A 350 16.60 13.45 7.77
N THR A 351 17.80 13.42 8.35
CA THR A 351 19.06 13.66 7.64
C THR A 351 19.55 12.35 7.02
N VAL A 352 19.92 12.36 5.74
CA VAL A 352 20.47 11.19 5.05
C VAL A 352 21.85 10.84 5.59
N ASN A 353 21.99 9.65 6.19
CA ASN A 353 23.26 9.19 6.72
C ASN A 353 24.20 8.70 5.61
N THR A 354 25.25 9.48 5.34
CA THR A 354 26.30 9.17 4.35
C THR A 354 27.17 7.96 4.73
N ASN A 355 26.99 7.38 5.92
CA ASN A 355 27.62 6.13 6.30
C ASN A 355 26.93 4.90 5.69
N LEU A 356 25.65 4.97 5.32
CA LEU A 356 24.95 3.90 4.61
C LEU A 356 25.72 3.53 3.32
N LYS A 357 25.86 2.23 3.04
CA LYS A 357 26.59 1.68 1.89
C LYS A 357 25.68 0.96 0.91
N GLN A 358 24.46 0.65 1.32
CA GLN A 358 23.45 -0.08 0.54
C GLN A 358 22.20 0.78 0.24
N ASN A 359 22.38 2.10 0.32
CA ASN A 359 21.35 3.12 0.11
C ASN A 359 21.96 4.38 -0.51
N TRP A 360 21.26 4.99 -1.46
CA TRP A 360 21.59 6.26 -2.10
C TRP A 360 20.33 7.10 -2.26
N ILE A 361 20.39 8.38 -1.91
CA ILE A 361 19.33 9.37 -2.10
C ILE A 361 19.88 10.47 -3.01
N ASN A 362 19.10 10.92 -3.98
CA ASN A 362 19.45 12.02 -4.86
C ASN A 362 19.45 13.36 -4.09
N PRO A 363 20.59 14.08 -3.98
CA PRO A 363 20.64 15.38 -3.30
C PRO A 363 19.88 16.49 -4.05
N GLN A 364 19.38 16.23 -5.26
CA GLN A 364 18.54 17.15 -6.05
C GLN A 364 17.04 16.83 -5.95
N ALA A 365 16.62 15.80 -5.20
CA ALA A 365 15.20 15.48 -5.03
C ALA A 365 14.44 16.63 -4.34
N PRO A 366 13.20 16.94 -4.76
CA PRO A 366 12.42 18.04 -4.18
C PRO A 366 12.11 17.78 -2.70
N ALA A 367 12.03 18.84 -1.90
CA ALA A 367 11.97 18.75 -0.44
C ALA A 367 10.79 17.92 0.11
N TYR A 368 9.70 17.78 -0.66
CA TYR A 368 8.58 16.92 -0.26
C TYR A 368 8.90 15.43 -0.38
N ALA A 369 9.74 15.05 -1.33
CA ALA A 369 10.17 13.66 -1.56
C ALA A 369 11.05 13.14 -0.43
N THR A 370 11.84 14.03 0.19
CA THR A 370 12.77 13.69 1.27
C THR A 370 12.16 13.82 2.67
N ALA A 371 10.98 14.46 2.80
CA ALA A 371 10.30 14.65 4.08
C ALA A 371 9.86 13.34 4.76
N THR A 372 9.62 12.31 3.95
CA THR A 372 9.03 11.02 4.32
C THR A 372 10.01 9.84 4.27
N LEU A 373 11.32 10.10 4.18
CA LEU A 373 12.34 9.03 4.16
C LEU A 373 12.28 8.14 5.41
N GLY A 374 12.68 6.88 5.23
CA GLY A 374 12.81 5.93 6.32
C GLY A 374 13.97 6.26 7.27
N TRP A 375 14.04 5.51 8.36
CA TRP A 375 15.00 5.67 9.45
C TRP A 375 16.44 5.88 8.94
N ASP A 376 17.09 6.93 9.44
CA ASP A 376 18.46 7.34 9.06
C ASP A 376 18.61 7.81 7.60
N GLY A 377 17.50 8.11 6.93
CA GLY A 377 17.44 8.51 5.52
C GLY A 377 17.53 7.34 4.53
N ARG A 378 17.11 6.14 4.95
CA ARG A 378 16.91 5.00 4.04
C ARG A 378 15.74 5.29 3.08
N LEU A 379 15.84 4.84 1.83
CA LEU A 379 14.88 5.17 0.76
C LEU A 379 13.44 4.83 1.17
N SER A 380 12.56 5.81 1.02
CA SER A 380 11.09 5.67 0.98
C SER A 380 10.57 6.74 0.03
N GLY A 381 9.65 6.38 -0.87
CA GLY A 381 8.85 7.39 -1.52
C GLY A 381 7.79 7.96 -0.56
N PRO A 382 7.21 9.14 -0.84
CA PRO A 382 6.15 9.74 -0.02
C PRO A 382 4.86 8.94 0.06
N ASN A 383 4.58 8.05 -0.90
CA ASN A 383 3.49 7.11 -0.81
C ASN A 383 3.70 6.06 0.30
N ASP A 384 4.95 5.70 0.61
CA ASP A 384 5.27 4.39 1.20
C ASP A 384 5.33 4.39 2.73
N GLY A 385 4.70 5.39 3.37
CA GLY A 385 4.31 5.38 4.79
C GLY A 385 5.42 5.12 5.82
N ALA A 386 6.70 5.25 5.45
CA ALA A 386 7.82 5.01 6.35
C ALA A 386 7.83 5.95 7.57
N VAL A 387 7.17 7.11 7.49
CA VAL A 387 6.91 7.99 8.63
C VAL A 387 5.57 7.66 9.28
N VAL A 388 5.61 7.30 10.57
CA VAL A 388 4.44 6.92 11.36
C VAL A 388 4.01 8.07 12.26
N THR A 389 2.87 8.68 11.98
CA THR A 389 2.36 9.87 12.69
C THR A 389 0.95 9.64 13.25
N PRO A 390 0.74 9.67 14.58
CA PRO A 390 1.74 9.64 15.65
C PRO A 390 2.23 8.21 15.95
N ALA A 391 3.42 8.07 16.53
CA ALA A 391 3.98 6.77 16.93
C ALA A 391 4.25 6.69 18.44
N TRP A 392 4.26 5.47 18.97
CA TRP A 392 4.81 5.14 20.28
C TRP A 392 5.91 4.09 20.10
N ALA A 393 7.13 4.36 20.56
CA ALA A 393 8.24 3.41 20.45
C ALA A 393 9.05 3.35 21.75
N GLY A 394 9.26 2.14 22.27
CA GLY A 394 9.81 1.94 23.61
C GLY A 394 8.99 2.67 24.68
N SER A 395 9.60 3.64 25.36
CA SER A 395 8.95 4.52 26.35
C SER A 395 8.71 5.95 25.83
N HIS A 396 8.83 6.20 24.52
CA HIS A 396 8.73 7.54 23.93
C HIS A 396 7.52 7.69 22.99
N TYR A 397 6.89 8.85 23.04
CA TYR A 397 5.77 9.23 22.19
C TYR A 397 6.22 10.27 21.16
N TYR A 398 5.95 10.01 19.88
CA TYR A 398 6.36 10.81 18.73
C TYR A 398 5.15 11.53 18.11
N PRO A 399 4.72 12.70 18.63
CA PRO A 399 3.53 13.41 18.17
C PRO A 399 3.64 13.98 16.75
N LYS A 400 4.86 14.14 16.23
CA LYS A 400 5.18 14.73 14.92
C LYS A 400 5.67 13.69 13.89
N GLY A 401 5.55 12.41 14.22
CA GLY A 401 6.05 11.33 13.38
C GLY A 401 7.33 10.69 13.87
N LEU A 402 7.52 9.42 13.51
CA LEU A 402 8.76 8.65 13.66
C LEU A 402 9.09 8.00 12.31
N ALA A 403 10.27 8.26 11.78
CA ALA A 403 10.80 7.57 10.61
C ALA A 403 11.16 6.12 10.96
N SER A 404 10.69 5.18 10.14
CA SER A 404 10.73 3.74 10.42
C SER A 404 11.29 2.94 9.22
N ALA A 405 10.62 1.89 8.76
CA ALA A 405 11.13 1.07 7.65
C ALA A 405 10.96 1.78 6.29
N GLY A 406 12.07 2.00 5.58
CA GLY A 406 12.05 2.36 4.15
C GLY A 406 11.71 1.15 3.25
N CYS A 407 11.61 1.35 1.93
CA CYS A 407 11.03 0.38 0.97
C CYS A 407 11.53 -1.06 1.16
N LEU A 408 12.84 -1.29 1.14
CA LEU A 408 13.44 -2.62 1.30
C LEU A 408 13.06 -3.24 2.66
N GLY A 409 13.12 -2.48 3.75
CA GLY A 409 12.78 -2.98 5.09
C GLY A 409 11.29 -3.32 5.19
N CYS A 410 10.45 -2.44 4.65
CA CYS A 410 9.00 -2.58 4.55
C CYS A 410 8.58 -3.80 3.71
N HIS A 411 9.33 -4.13 2.67
CA HIS A 411 9.10 -5.34 1.86
C HIS A 411 9.83 -6.59 2.38
N SER A 412 10.82 -6.48 3.28
CA SER A 412 11.61 -7.62 3.76
C SER A 412 10.84 -8.63 4.61
N ASN A 413 9.58 -8.34 4.95
CA ASN A 413 8.62 -9.24 5.60
C ASN A 413 7.62 -9.88 4.62
N ALA A 414 7.77 -9.72 3.30
CA ALA A 414 6.96 -10.44 2.31
C ALA A 414 7.16 -11.96 2.50
N GLN A 415 6.21 -12.61 3.17
CA GLN A 415 6.31 -14.01 3.57
C GLN A 415 4.92 -14.65 3.77
N TYR A 416 4.86 -15.98 3.69
CA TYR A 416 3.65 -16.76 3.98
C TYR A 416 3.92 -17.96 4.90
N PRO A 417 3.07 -18.23 5.91
CA PRO A 417 2.06 -17.34 6.49
C PRO A 417 2.68 -16.11 7.16
N GLN A 418 1.97 -14.98 7.12
CA GLN A 418 2.45 -13.74 7.74
C GLN A 418 2.60 -13.83 9.27
N LYS A 419 3.50 -13.00 9.81
CA LYS A 419 3.87 -12.97 11.24
C LYS A 419 4.52 -11.66 11.71
N SER A 420 4.98 -10.82 10.79
CA SER A 420 5.49 -9.47 11.09
C SER A 420 4.63 -8.45 10.37
N PHE A 421 4.43 -7.28 10.98
CA PHE A 421 3.82 -6.16 10.28
C PHE A 421 4.82 -5.54 9.28
N LEU A 422 4.31 -4.79 8.31
CA LEU A 422 5.14 -4.14 7.29
C LEU A 422 6.11 -3.11 7.89
N LEU A 423 5.72 -2.45 8.99
CA LEU A 423 6.60 -1.61 9.81
C LEU A 423 7.08 -2.33 11.09
N PRO A 424 8.10 -1.80 11.82
CA PRO A 424 8.66 -2.37 13.06
C PRO A 424 7.72 -2.44 14.29
N SER A 425 6.48 -2.91 14.14
CA SER A 425 5.54 -3.10 15.25
C SER A 425 5.95 -4.25 16.17
N THR A 426 5.65 -4.10 17.45
CA THR A 426 5.91 -5.12 18.49
C THR A 426 5.04 -6.36 18.37
N THR A 427 4.04 -6.36 17.47
CA THR A 427 2.93 -7.30 17.40
C THR A 427 2.45 -7.50 15.96
N TYR A 428 1.80 -8.64 15.71
CA TYR A 428 1.05 -8.92 14.49
C TYR A 428 -0.26 -9.64 14.85
N PRO A 429 -1.46 -9.08 14.51
CA PRO A 429 -1.67 -7.76 13.92
C PRO A 429 -1.11 -6.62 14.79
N PRO A 430 -0.72 -5.49 14.19
CA PRO A 430 -0.14 -4.36 14.92
C PRO A 430 -1.12 -3.80 15.97
N GLN A 431 -0.58 -3.16 17.00
CA GLN A 431 -1.35 -2.55 18.09
C GLN A 431 -1.14 -1.04 18.14
N VAL A 432 -2.16 -0.32 18.63
CA VAL A 432 -2.09 1.11 18.93
C VAL A 432 -2.24 1.36 20.43
N THR A 433 -1.73 2.49 20.90
CA THR A 433 -1.95 3.02 22.25
C THR A 433 -2.52 4.44 22.18
N ASN A 434 -3.15 4.89 23.26
CA ASN A 434 -3.67 6.26 23.34
C ASN A 434 -2.51 7.26 23.50
N ALA A 435 -2.56 8.36 22.75
CA ALA A 435 -1.61 9.46 22.89
C ALA A 435 -1.71 10.10 24.30
N PRO A 436 -0.59 10.53 24.91
CA PRO A 436 -0.60 11.25 26.18
C PRO A 436 -1.60 12.41 26.21
N GLY A 437 -2.55 12.36 27.13
CA GLY A 437 -3.59 13.38 27.28
C GLY A 437 -4.75 13.31 26.27
N SER A 438 -4.87 12.26 25.46
CA SER A 438 -5.99 12.05 24.52
C SER A 438 -6.59 10.66 24.65
N SER A 439 -7.92 10.58 24.58
CA SER A 439 -8.68 9.32 24.46
C SER A 439 -9.08 9.00 23.01
N THR A 440 -8.78 9.88 22.05
CA THR A 440 -9.23 9.80 20.66
C THR A 440 -8.09 9.71 19.65
N LYS A 441 -6.93 10.31 19.95
CA LYS A 441 -5.71 10.13 19.15
C LYS A 441 -5.01 8.86 19.58
N GLN A 442 -4.93 7.90 18.66
CA GLN A 442 -4.21 6.64 18.82
C GLN A 442 -2.88 6.71 18.05
N ALA A 443 -1.86 6.00 18.55
CA ALA A 443 -0.51 5.98 18.02
C ALA A 443 -0.03 4.53 17.84
N LEU A 444 0.55 4.21 16.69
CA LEU A 444 1.04 2.86 16.39
C LEU A 444 2.20 2.49 17.32
N VAL A 445 2.13 1.30 17.93
CA VAL A 445 3.16 0.78 18.83
C VAL A 445 4.26 0.07 18.03
N LEU A 446 5.48 0.58 18.16
CA LEU A 446 6.68 0.13 17.48
C LEU A 446 7.76 -0.33 18.48
N HIS A 447 8.68 -1.16 18.01
CA HIS A 447 9.91 -1.46 18.72
C HIS A 447 10.73 -0.18 18.95
N GLU A 448 11.50 -0.14 20.04
CA GLU A 448 12.41 0.97 20.32
C GLU A 448 13.48 1.11 19.21
N PRO A 449 13.71 2.29 18.62
CA PRO A 449 14.63 2.44 17.50
C PRO A 449 16.05 1.96 17.81
N GLY A 450 16.63 1.18 16.91
CA GLY A 450 17.95 0.55 17.09
C GLY A 450 17.97 -0.69 18.01
N SER A 451 16.86 -1.06 18.65
CA SER A 451 16.75 -2.32 19.40
C SER A 451 16.78 -3.55 18.48
N THR A 452 17.10 -4.73 19.01
CA THR A 452 17.09 -6.00 18.24
C THR A 452 15.76 -6.27 17.53
N GLY A 453 14.64 -5.84 18.13
CA GLY A 453 13.32 -5.93 17.49
C GLY A 453 13.20 -5.00 16.28
N TRP A 454 13.60 -3.74 16.42
CA TRP A 454 13.63 -2.77 15.32
C TRP A 454 14.54 -3.21 14.17
N MET A 455 15.76 -3.68 14.50
CA MET A 455 16.78 -4.07 13.52
C MET A 455 16.37 -5.26 12.63
N LYS A 456 15.33 -6.02 12.99
CA LYS A 456 14.75 -7.11 12.17
C LYS A 456 14.32 -6.66 10.75
N TRP A 457 13.87 -5.42 10.63
CA TRP A 457 13.47 -4.76 9.37
C TRP A 457 14.66 -4.14 8.60
N PHE A 458 15.87 -4.13 9.17
CA PHE A 458 17.06 -3.51 8.57
C PHE A 458 18.18 -4.52 8.29
N GLN A 459 17.81 -5.78 8.07
CA GLN A 459 18.72 -6.86 7.68
C GLN A 459 18.81 -6.98 6.14
N SER A 460 20.02 -7.15 5.62
CA SER A 460 20.25 -7.51 4.21
C SER A 460 20.03 -9.03 4.04
N ARG A 461 18.78 -9.42 3.76
CA ARG A 461 18.31 -10.81 3.67
C ARG A 461 17.94 -11.15 2.23
N SER A 462 18.20 -12.38 1.77
CA SER A 462 17.71 -12.83 0.46
C SER A 462 16.19 -12.86 0.43
N GLY A 463 15.55 -12.41 -0.65
CA GLY A 463 14.09 -12.49 -0.81
C GLY A 463 13.53 -13.93 -0.76
N THR A 464 14.40 -14.93 -1.01
CA THR A 464 14.07 -16.35 -0.85
C THR A 464 13.78 -16.74 0.61
N GLU A 465 14.20 -15.94 1.59
CA GLU A 465 14.13 -16.23 3.02
C GLU A 465 13.03 -15.40 3.71
N PRO A 466 12.12 -16.02 4.48
CA PRO A 466 11.14 -15.28 5.28
C PRO A 466 11.83 -14.47 6.40
N MET A 467 11.25 -13.34 6.79
CA MET A 467 11.72 -12.56 7.95
C MET A 467 11.58 -13.34 9.27
N ASP A 468 10.55 -14.18 9.36
CA ASP A 468 10.29 -15.10 10.46
C ASP A 468 10.58 -16.55 10.04
N PRO A 469 11.83 -17.02 10.05
CA PRO A 469 12.13 -18.43 9.77
C PRO A 469 11.43 -19.36 10.77
N GLY A 470 11.14 -20.59 10.31
CA GLY A 470 10.42 -21.60 11.07
C GLY A 470 8.95 -21.75 10.67
N ASP A 471 8.27 -22.75 11.25
CA ASP A 471 6.87 -23.13 11.00
C ASP A 471 6.49 -23.35 9.52
N GLY A 472 7.47 -23.70 8.68
CA GLY A 472 7.28 -23.87 7.24
C GLY A 472 7.07 -22.57 6.46
N ARG A 473 7.43 -21.40 7.01
CA ARG A 473 7.28 -20.12 6.31
C ARG A 473 8.15 -20.04 5.05
N VAL A 474 7.59 -19.37 4.06
CA VAL A 474 8.14 -19.16 2.72
C VAL A 474 8.33 -17.66 2.52
N GLY A 475 9.52 -17.24 2.06
CA GLY A 475 9.73 -15.87 1.62
C GLY A 475 9.02 -15.65 0.28
N LEU A 476 8.28 -14.55 0.16
CA LEU A 476 7.57 -14.16 -1.08
C LEU A 476 8.40 -13.16 -1.90
N ASP A 477 9.72 -13.23 -1.76
CA ASP A 477 10.70 -12.57 -2.62
C ASP A 477 10.43 -11.08 -2.83
N TYR A 478 10.20 -10.39 -1.71
CA TYR A 478 9.89 -8.96 -1.60
C TYR A 478 8.56 -8.48 -2.23
N ASP A 479 7.69 -9.37 -2.75
CA ASP A 479 6.38 -8.99 -3.29
C ASP A 479 5.33 -8.78 -2.19
N MET A 480 5.21 -7.52 -1.75
CA MET A 480 4.21 -7.09 -0.76
C MET A 480 2.78 -7.03 -1.29
N VAL A 481 2.55 -6.94 -2.60
CA VAL A 481 1.18 -6.96 -3.15
C VAL A 481 0.62 -8.37 -3.03
N THR A 482 1.41 -9.38 -3.36
CA THR A 482 1.08 -10.79 -3.10
C THR A 482 0.98 -11.06 -1.59
N ALA A 483 1.97 -10.66 -0.79
CA ALA A 483 2.05 -10.99 0.63
C ALA A 483 0.98 -10.30 1.52
N PHE A 484 0.61 -9.05 1.21
CA PHE A 484 -0.18 -8.20 2.11
C PHE A 484 -1.57 -7.84 1.55
N LYS A 485 -1.83 -8.02 0.24
CA LYS A 485 -3.16 -7.82 -0.37
C LYS A 485 -3.74 -9.12 -0.93
N ALA A 486 -3.13 -9.71 -1.96
CA ALA A 486 -3.73 -10.84 -2.69
C ALA A 486 -3.95 -12.09 -1.82
N ILE A 487 -2.97 -12.49 -1.01
CA ILE A 487 -3.11 -13.67 -0.14
C ILE A 487 -4.19 -13.49 0.94
N PRO A 488 -4.24 -12.38 1.72
CA PRO A 488 -5.35 -12.12 2.64
C PRO A 488 -6.74 -12.12 1.97
N MET A 489 -6.86 -11.58 0.75
CA MET A 489 -8.12 -11.57 -0.01
C MET A 489 -8.53 -12.99 -0.42
N TRP A 490 -7.60 -13.79 -0.94
CA TRP A 490 -7.80 -15.22 -1.23
C TRP A 490 -8.21 -16.02 0.02
N GLN A 491 -7.60 -15.77 1.18
CA GLN A 491 -7.96 -16.44 2.43
C GLN A 491 -9.39 -16.07 2.87
N ALA A 492 -9.76 -14.78 2.82
CA ALA A 492 -11.11 -14.32 3.12
C ALA A 492 -12.16 -14.90 2.15
N ALA A 493 -11.82 -14.99 0.86
CA ALA A 493 -12.61 -15.64 -0.18
C ALA A 493 -12.87 -17.12 0.12
N LEU A 494 -11.83 -17.89 0.46
CA LEU A 494 -11.97 -19.30 0.84
C LEU A 494 -12.83 -19.48 2.11
N GLU A 495 -12.66 -18.63 3.12
CA GLU A 495 -13.51 -18.65 4.31
C GLU A 495 -14.99 -18.40 3.98
N ALA A 496 -15.28 -17.43 3.11
CA ALA A 496 -16.64 -17.11 2.68
C ALA A 496 -17.27 -18.26 1.87
N ILE A 497 -16.52 -18.85 0.93
CA ILE A 497 -16.94 -20.05 0.18
C ILE A 497 -17.22 -21.23 1.12
N GLN A 498 -16.42 -21.43 2.18
CA GLN A 498 -16.67 -22.49 3.17
C GLN A 498 -17.96 -22.23 3.98
N LYS A 499 -18.20 -20.97 4.39
CA LYS A 499 -19.42 -20.55 5.09
C LYS A 499 -20.67 -20.72 4.23
N GLU A 500 -20.61 -20.35 2.94
CA GLU A 500 -21.67 -20.62 1.96
C GLU A 500 -21.97 -22.12 1.81
N ASN A 501 -20.96 -22.95 1.57
CA ASN A 501 -21.12 -24.38 1.36
C ASN A 501 -21.69 -25.10 2.59
N ALA A 502 -21.37 -24.64 3.79
CA ALA A 502 -21.96 -25.13 5.04
C ALA A 502 -23.44 -24.71 5.20
N ALA A 503 -23.80 -23.49 4.78
CA ALA A 503 -25.16 -22.97 4.86
C ALA A 503 -26.09 -23.51 3.75
N LYS A 504 -25.55 -23.86 2.57
CA LYS A 504 -26.32 -24.33 1.40
C LYS A 504 -25.75 -25.66 0.84
N PRO A 505 -25.80 -26.80 1.56
CA PRO A 505 -25.11 -28.04 1.15
C PRO A 505 -25.56 -28.66 -0.19
N SER A 506 -26.75 -28.26 -0.69
CA SER A 506 -27.30 -28.67 -1.99
C SER A 506 -26.79 -27.83 -3.17
N LEU A 507 -26.09 -26.73 -2.92
CA LEU A 507 -25.59 -25.78 -3.93
C LEU A 507 -24.05 -25.70 -3.90
N LYS A 508 -23.38 -26.85 -3.76
CA LYS A 508 -21.93 -26.93 -3.94
C LYS A 508 -21.55 -26.44 -5.33
N ARG A 509 -20.81 -25.33 -5.39
CA ARG A 509 -20.02 -24.97 -6.58
C ARG A 509 -19.06 -26.14 -6.86
N LYS A 510 -18.92 -26.54 -8.12
CA LYS A 510 -18.12 -27.70 -8.54
C LYS A 510 -16.64 -27.36 -8.64
#